data_AF-A0A0X8D995-F1
#
_entry.id   AF-A0A0X8D995-F1
#
_cell.length_a   1.000
_cell.length_b   1.000
_cell.length_c   1.000
_cell.angle_alpha   90.00
_cell.angle_beta   90.00
_cell.angle_gamma   90.00
#
_symmetry.space_group_name_H-M   'P 1'
#
loop_
_entity.id
_entity.type
_entity.pdbx_description
1 polymer ?
#
loop_
_entity_poly.entity_id
_entity_poly.type
_entity_poly.pdbx_seq_one_letter_code
_entity_poly.pdbx_strand_id
1 'polypeptide(L)' 'MNPEEGLSEEEVLWAHTLGASLAAGWADYGRIAPGARADLTLWEGKRPVGRVYRGNLEIF' A
#
# COMPACT_ATOMS: atom_id res chain seq x y z
N MET A 1 -7.74 -13.89 -21.38
CA MET A 1 -7.66 -13.55 -19.95
C MET A 1 -9.08 -13.63 -19.42
N ASN A 2 -9.37 -14.52 -18.47
CA ASN A 2 -10.72 -14.65 -17.92
C ASN A 2 -10.94 -13.49 -16.93
N PRO A 3 -11.88 -12.56 -17.16
CA PRO A 3 -12.10 -11.43 -16.26
C PRO A 3 -12.43 -11.85 -14.83
N GLU A 4 -13.01 -13.04 -14.65
CA GLU A 4 -13.35 -13.60 -13.34
C GLU A 4 -12.12 -14.05 -12.53
N GLU A 5 -10.95 -14.22 -13.18
CA GLU A 5 -9.69 -14.54 -12.52
C GLU A 5 -8.90 -13.28 -12.12
N GLY A 6 -9.43 -12.09 -12.43
CA GLY A 6 -8.81 -10.82 -12.09
C GLY A 6 -9.06 -10.43 -10.64
N LEU A 7 -8.02 -9.93 -9.97
CA LEU A 7 -8.16 -9.33 -8.64
C LEU A 7 -8.84 -7.96 -8.75
N SER A 8 -9.72 -7.68 -7.80
CA SER A 8 -10.23 -6.33 -7.54
C SER A 8 -9.09 -5.39 -7.10
N GLU A 9 -9.33 -4.08 -7.21
CA GLU A 9 -8.34 -3.08 -6.77
C GLU A 9 -8.00 -3.19 -5.28
N GLU A 10 -8.98 -3.58 -4.46
CA GLU A 10 -8.79 -3.81 -3.03
C GLU A 10 -7.90 -5.03 -2.77
N GLU A 11 -8.11 -6.13 -3.48
CA GLU A 11 -7.26 -7.33 -3.38
C GLU A 11 -5.84 -7.04 -3.85
N VAL A 12 -5.68 -6.28 -4.95
CA VAL A 12 -4.36 -5.82 -5.42
C VAL A 12 -3.69 -4.94 -4.36
N LEU A 13 -4.41 -3.98 -3.78
CA LEU A 13 -3.87 -3.11 -2.73
C LEU A 13 -3.45 -3.91 -1.51
N TRP A 14 -4.30 -4.85 -1.04
CA TRP A 14 -3.99 -5.72 0.08
C TRP A 14 -2.74 -6.57 -0.20
N ALA A 15 -2.67 -7.19 -1.37
CA ALA A 15 -1.55 -8.05 -1.75
C ALA A 15 -0.21 -7.29 -1.75
N HIS A 16 -0.21 -6.02 -2.16
CA HIS A 16 0.99 -5.16 -2.20
C HIS A 16 1.28 -4.42 -0.89
N THR A 17 0.43 -4.54 0.14
CA THR A 17 0.61 -3.83 1.41
C THR A 17 0.55 -4.79 2.60
N LEU A 18 -0.63 -4.99 3.19
CA LEU A 18 -0.81 -5.81 4.38
C LEU A 18 -0.48 -7.28 4.11
N GLY A 19 -0.89 -7.83 2.98
CA GLY A 19 -0.63 -9.22 2.60
C GLY A 19 0.87 -9.53 2.54
N ALA A 20 1.65 -8.68 1.86
CA ALA A 20 3.10 -8.78 1.82
C ALA A 20 3.73 -8.61 3.22
N SER A 21 3.23 -7.68 4.03
CA SER A 21 3.74 -7.43 5.39
C SER A 21 3.50 -8.63 6.31
N LEU A 22 2.32 -9.27 6.23
CA LEU A 22 2.00 -10.49 6.97
C LEU A 22 2.91 -11.65 6.54
N ALA A 23 3.12 -11.84 5.24
CA ALA A 23 4.02 -12.87 4.71
C ALA A 23 5.47 -12.67 5.18
N ALA A 24 5.91 -11.42 5.34
CA ALA A 24 7.23 -11.05 5.85
C ALA A 24 7.35 -11.05 7.38
N GLY A 25 6.25 -11.22 8.13
CA GLY A 25 6.24 -11.14 9.59
C GLY A 25 6.39 -9.71 10.14
N TRP A 26 6.07 -8.70 9.35
CA TRP A 26 6.17 -7.29 9.72
C TRP A 26 4.89 -6.79 10.39
N ALA A 27 4.95 -6.56 11.70
CA ALA A 27 3.79 -6.22 12.50
C ALA A 27 3.30 -4.77 12.31
N ASP A 28 4.17 -3.84 11.93
CA ASP A 28 3.91 -2.38 11.90
C ASP A 28 3.80 -1.80 10.47
N TYR A 29 3.79 -2.63 9.43
CA TYR A 29 3.74 -2.23 8.02
C TYR A 29 2.39 -2.54 7.36
N GLY A 30 2.20 -1.96 6.17
CA GLY A 30 1.11 -2.32 5.25
C GLY A 30 -0.29 -1.90 5.71
N ARG A 31 -0.39 -1.08 6.76
CA ARG A 31 -1.67 -0.61 7.33
C ARG A 31 -1.59 0.86 7.73
N ILE A 32 -2.72 1.56 7.65
CA ILE A 32 -2.88 2.91 8.18
C ILE A 32 -3.53 2.80 9.56
N ALA A 33 -2.73 2.86 10.61
CA ALA A 33 -3.19 2.78 12.00
C ALA A 33 -2.24 3.54 12.95
N PRO A 34 -2.72 4.02 14.11
CA PRO A 34 -1.85 4.59 15.13
C PRO A 34 -0.72 3.63 15.51
N GLY A 35 0.52 4.13 15.54
CA GLY A 35 1.71 3.34 15.87
C GLY A 35 2.30 2.50 14.72
N ALA A 36 1.62 2.41 13.57
CA ALA A 36 2.21 1.83 12.36
C ALA A 36 3.22 2.79 11.73
N ARG A 37 4.11 2.25 10.89
CA ARG A 37 5.05 3.08 10.13
C ARG A 37 4.32 3.96 9.13
N ALA A 38 4.79 5.20 9.03
CA ALA A 38 4.34 6.16 8.03
C ALA A 38 5.04 5.91 6.67
N ASP A 39 4.85 4.72 6.12
CA ASP A 39 5.31 4.35 4.77
C ASP A 39 4.08 4.31 3.84
N LEU A 40 3.90 5.38 3.06
CA LEU A 40 2.66 5.64 2.32
C LEU A 40 2.96 6.06 0.88
N THR A 41 2.03 5.78 -0.03
CA THR A 41 2.01 6.35 -1.39
C THR A 41 0.71 7.11 -1.58
N LEU A 42 0.79 8.36 -2.04
CA LEU A 42 -0.36 9.16 -2.39
C LEU A 42 -0.70 8.96 -3.87
N TRP A 43 -1.98 8.79 -4.16
CA TRP A 43 -2.48 8.56 -5.51
C TRP A 43 -3.53 9.59 -5.88
N GLU A 44 -3.52 10.00 -7.14
CA GLU A 44 -4.59 10.75 -7.79
C GLU A 44 -5.06 9.92 -8.99
N GLY A 45 -6.27 9.37 -8.89
CA GLY A 45 -6.74 8.35 -9.82
C GLY A 45 -5.78 7.15 -9.88
N LYS A 46 -5.20 6.88 -11.06
CA LYS A 46 -4.26 5.78 -11.30
C LYS A 46 -2.80 6.20 -11.31
N ARG A 47 -2.50 7.42 -10.85
CA ARG A 47 -1.14 7.99 -10.86
C ARG A 47 -0.63 8.17 -9.42
N PRO A 48 0.57 7.66 -9.08
CA PRO A 48 1.22 8.04 -7.83
C PRO A 48 1.68 9.50 -7.95
N VAL A 49 1.29 10.33 -6.97
CA VAL A 49 1.59 11.77 -6.93
C VAL A 49 2.47 12.17 -5.75
N GLY A 50 2.74 11.23 -4.84
CA GLY A 50 3.68 11.43 -3.76
C GLY A 50 3.86 10.19 -2.92
N ARG A 51 4.70 10.30 -1.90
CA ARG A 51 4.92 9.27 -0.90
C ARG A 51 5.27 9.87 0.44
N VAL A 52 5.10 9.10 1.51
CA VAL A 52 5.76 9.36 2.78
C VAL A 52 6.93 8.40 2.90
N TYR A 53 8.13 8.95 3.01
CA TYR A 53 9.36 8.20 3.19
C TYR A 53 10.09 8.70 4.42
N ARG A 54 10.38 7.79 5.37
CA ARG A 54 11.02 8.13 6.66
C ARG A 54 10.29 9.27 7.40
N GLY A 55 8.96 9.29 7.32
CA GLY A 55 8.11 10.30 7.98
C GLY A 55 8.01 11.65 7.26
N ASN A 56 8.61 11.80 6.07
CA ASN A 56 8.53 13.05 5.29
C ASN A 56 7.67 12.85 4.04
N LEU A 57 6.81 13.83 3.74
CA LEU A 57 6.04 13.86 2.50
C LEU A 57 6.91 14.35 1.34
N GLU A 58 6.97 13.57 0.27
CA GLU A 58 7.64 13.87 -0.99
C GLU A 58 6.58 13.84 -2.11
N ILE A 59 6.44 14.92 -2.88
CA ILE A 59 5.49 15.04 -4.01
C ILE A 59 6.26 14.92 -5.34
N PHE A 60 5.63 14.31 -6.35
CA PHE A 60 6.19 14.06 -7.68
C PHE A 60 5.62 14.99 -8.76
#